data_AF-A0A1S3R357-F1
#
_entry.id   AF-A0A1S3R357-F1
#
_cell.length_a   1.000
_cell.length_b   1.000
_cell.length_c   1.000
_cell.angle_alpha   90.00
_cell.angle_beta   90.00
_cell.angle_gamma   90.00
#
_symmetry.space_group_name_H-M   'P 1'
#
loop_
_entity.id
_entity.type
_entity.pdbx_description
1 polymer ?
#
loop_
_entity_poly.entity_id
_entity_poly.type
_entity_poly.pdbx_seq_one_letter_code
_entity_poly.pdbx_strand_id
1 'polypeptide(L)' 'MWNESFQFDIQVPELAILRFQVEDYDATSQNDLIGHYCLPLTSLQNGYRHVPLLTKRGDVLPSAGLFVHLMLLDAK' A
#
# COMPACT_ATOMS: atom_id res chain seq x y z
N MET A 1 -7.65 -14.15 -1.53
CA MET A 1 -7.38 -13.19 -2.63
C MET A 1 -8.44 -12.11 -2.55
N TRP A 2 -8.06 -10.83 -2.45
CA TRP A 2 -9.02 -9.74 -2.25
C TRP A 2 -9.69 -9.30 -3.56
N ASN A 3 -8.91 -9.02 -4.62
CA ASN A 3 -9.43 -8.46 -5.88
C ASN A 3 -10.31 -7.20 -5.70
N GLU A 4 -10.05 -6.44 -4.64
CA GLU A 4 -10.75 -5.19 -4.34
C GLU A 4 -10.08 -4.00 -5.03
N SER A 5 -10.88 -2.97 -5.33
CA SER A 5 -10.42 -1.74 -5.98
C SER A 5 -10.80 -0.52 -5.15
N PHE A 6 -9.87 0.44 -5.08
CA PHE A 6 -10.04 1.70 -4.36
C PHE A 6 -9.69 2.87 -5.28
N GLN A 7 -10.40 3.97 -5.15
CA GLN A 7 -10.14 5.22 -5.88
C GLN A 7 -10.05 6.37 -4.88
N PHE A 8 -9.07 7.25 -5.10
CA PHE A 8 -8.80 8.40 -4.26
C PHE A 8 -8.58 9.63 -5.14
N ASP A 9 -9.23 10.73 -4.80
CA ASP A 9 -8.98 12.03 -5.43
C ASP A 9 -7.93 12.80 -4.62
N ILE A 10 -6.80 13.11 -5.25
CA ILE A 10 -5.64 13.70 -4.58
C ILE A 10 -5.37 15.09 -5.16
N GLN A 11 -5.55 16.12 -4.33
CA GLN A 11 -5.44 17.53 -4.75
C GLN A 11 -3.99 18.03 -4.85
N VAL A 12 -3.11 17.55 -3.96
CA VAL A 12 -1.69 17.95 -3.93
C VAL A 12 -0.80 16.69 -3.94
N PRO A 13 -0.60 16.05 -5.11
CA PRO A 13 0.18 14.82 -5.27
C PRO A 13 1.59 14.89 -4.69
N GLU A 14 2.22 16.06 -4.72
CA GLU A 14 3.60 16.31 -4.30
C GLU A 14 3.81 16.14 -2.79
N LEU A 15 2.73 16.27 -2.02
CA LEU A 15 2.73 16.10 -0.56
C LEU A 15 2.10 14.76 -0.13
N ALA A 16 1.63 13.96 -1.08
CA ALA A 16 0.92 12.72 -0.80
C ALA A 16 1.87 11.51 -0.67
N ILE A 17 1.56 10.63 0.28
CA ILE A 17 2.22 9.34 0.49
C ILE A 17 1.16 8.25 0.39
N LEU A 18 1.42 7.24 -0.46
CA LEU A 18 0.62 6.03 -0.49
C LEU A 18 1.17 5.03 0.52
N ARG A 19 0.31 4.51 1.38
CA ARG A 19 0.66 3.52 2.41
C ARG A 19 -0.17 2.26 2.25
N PHE A 20 0.52 1.15 2.04
CA PHE A 20 -0.04 -0.19 2.13
C PHE A 20 0.17 -0.70 3.56
N GLN A 21 -0.87 -1.27 4.15
CA GLN A 21 -0.83 -1.88 5.47
C GLN A 21 -1.60 -3.19 5.42
N VAL A 22 -0.99 -4.24 5.96
CA VAL A 22 -1.60 -5.57 6.10
C VAL A 22 -1.66 -5.87 7.59
N GLU A 23 -2.85 -6.22 8.05
CA GLU A 23 -3.11 -6.58 9.44
C GLU A 23 -3.70 -7.98 9.54
N ASP A 24 -3.45 -8.64 10.66
CA ASP A 24 -4.15 -9.83 11.09
C ASP A 24 -5.39 -9.42 11.90
N TYR A 25 -6.56 -9.89 11.47
CA TYR A 25 -7.82 -9.50 12.06
C TYR A 25 -8.10 -10.28 13.34
N ASP A 26 -8.40 -9.57 14.43
CA ASP A 26 -8.86 -10.14 15.69
C ASP A 26 -10.29 -9.63 16.00
N ALA A 27 -11.20 -10.54 16.30
CA ALA A 27 -12.59 -10.21 16.63
C ALA A 27 -12.74 -9.63 18.06
N THR A 28 -11.78 -9.86 18.93
CA THR A 28 -11.85 -9.55 20.38
C THR A 28 -10.83 -8.53 20.83
N SER A 29 -9.80 -8.26 20.03
CA SER A 29 -8.75 -7.31 20.32
C SER A 29 -8.44 -6.41 19.12
N GLN A 30 -7.39 -5.60 19.21
CA GLN A 30 -6.94 -4.79 18.08
C GLN A 30 -6.21 -5.68 17.06
N ASN A 31 -6.34 -5.34 15.78
CA ASN A 31 -5.63 -6.07 14.74
C ASN A 31 -4.11 -5.92 14.88
N ASP A 32 -3.39 -7.00 14.58
CA ASP A 32 -1.93 -7.02 14.62
C ASP A 32 -1.34 -6.65 13.26
N LEU A 33 -0.46 -5.64 13.22
CA LEU A 33 0.24 -5.30 11.97
C LEU A 33 1.18 -6.44 11.56
N ILE A 34 0.93 -7.02 10.39
CA ILE A 34 1.81 -7.99 9.72
C ILE A 34 2.94 -7.26 9.00
N GLY A 35 2.61 -6.22 8.23
CA GLY A 35 3.61 -5.45 7.50
C GLY A 35 3.05 -4.21 6.80
N HIS A 36 3.94 -3.35 6.34
CA HIS A 36 3.56 -2.11 5.68
C HIS A 36 4.56 -1.71 4.58
N TYR A 37 4.15 -0.81 3.71
CA TYR A 37 5.02 -0.16 2.74
C TYR A 37 4.51 1.25 2.46
N CYS A 38 5.42 2.22 2.41
CA CYS A 38 5.09 3.62 2.14
C CYS A 38 5.93 4.13 0.98
N LEU A 39 5.32 4.89 0.08
CA LEU A 39 6.03 5.61 -0.98
C LEU A 39 5.39 6.97 -1.26
N PRO A 40 6.19 7.99 -1.61
CA PRO A 40 5.65 9.22 -2.18
C PRO A 40 4.86 8.91 -3.45
N LEU A 41 3.74 9.60 -3.66
CA LEU A 41 2.90 9.36 -4.83
C LEU A 41 3.65 9.65 -6.14
N THR A 42 4.58 10.60 -6.11
CA THR A 42 5.48 10.95 -7.23
C THR A 42 6.43 9.82 -7.64
N SER A 43 6.63 8.80 -6.80
CA SER A 43 7.48 7.63 -7.08
C SER A 43 6.66 6.42 -7.56
N LEU A 44 5.35 6.55 -7.68
CA LEU A 44 4.45 5.46 -8.06
C LEU A 44 4.61 5.11 -9.55
N GLN A 45 4.60 3.81 -9.84
CA GLN A 45 4.65 3.31 -11.21
C GLN A 45 3.34 2.60 -11.56
N ASN A 46 2.67 3.08 -12.61
CA ASN A 46 1.42 2.51 -13.10
C ASN A 46 1.59 1.04 -13.55
N GLY A 47 0.48 0.31 -13.59
CA GLY A 47 0.38 -1.08 -14.01
C GLY A 47 0.44 -2.08 -12.87
N TYR A 48 0.68 -3.35 -13.21
CA TYR A 48 0.82 -4.45 -12.25
C TYR A 48 2.18 -4.41 -11.56
N ARG A 49 2.19 -4.43 -10.23
CA ARG A 49 3.39 -4.31 -9.39
C ARG A 49 3.30 -5.23 -8.18
N HIS A 50 4.48 -5.65 -7.71
CA HIS A 50 4.63 -6.23 -6.38
C HIS A 50 5.11 -5.16 -5.40
N VAL A 51 4.40 -5.01 -4.29
CA VAL A 51 4.76 -4.14 -3.18
C VAL A 51 5.39 -5.00 -2.09
N PRO A 52 6.70 -4.86 -1.79
CA PRO A 52 7.33 -5.61 -0.71
C PRO A 52 6.83 -5.11 0.64
N LEU A 53 6.59 -6.01 1.59
CA LEU A 53 6.18 -5.63 2.94
C LEU A 53 7.39 -5.46 3.86
N LEU A 54 7.30 -4.47 4.74
CA LEU A 54 8.29 -4.18 5.77
C LEU A 54 7.74 -4.49 7.16
N THR A 55 8.61 -4.88 8.08
CA THR A 55 8.29 -5.03 9.51
C THR A 55 7.91 -3.67 10.10
N LYS A 56 7.36 -3.66 11.33
CA LYS A 56 7.16 -2.43 12.13
C LYS A 56 8.40 -1.53 12.24
N ARG A 57 9.61 -2.10 12.10
CA ARG A 57 10.89 -1.38 12.22
C ARG A 57 11.44 -0.91 10.87
N GLY A 58 10.78 -1.25 9.77
CA GLY A 58 11.22 -0.91 8.41
C GLY A 58 12.13 -1.94 7.76
N ASP A 59 12.38 -3.09 8.40
CA ASP A 59 13.16 -4.17 7.81
C ASP A 59 12.35 -4.91 6.74
N VAL A 60 12.98 -5.36 5.66
CA VAL A 60 12.31 -6.14 4.62
C VAL A 60 11.85 -7.48 5.17
N LEU A 61 10.57 -7.82 4.96
CA LEU A 61 10.06 -9.17 5.19
C LEU A 61 10.34 -10.03 3.95
N PRO A 62 11.23 -11.03 4.01
CA PRO A 62 11.57 -11.85 2.85
C PRO A 62 10.32 -12.55 2.30
N SER A 63 10.15 -12.50 0.97
CA SER A 63 9.04 -13.13 0.24
C SER A 63 7.63 -12.63 0.57
N ALA A 64 7.48 -11.60 1.43
CA ALA A 64 6.19 -11.00 1.74
C ALA A 64 5.92 -9.82 0.80
N GLY A 65 4.79 -9.86 0.07
CA GLY A 65 4.41 -8.76 -0.79
C GLY A 65 2.95 -8.81 -1.23
N LEU A 66 2.44 -7.65 -1.62
CA LEU A 66 1.12 -7.49 -2.23
C LEU A 66 1.26 -7.40 -3.74
N PHE A 67 0.41 -8.10 -4.49
CA PHE A 67 0.27 -7.92 -5.92
C PHE A 67 -0.87 -6.94 -6.19
N VAL A 68 -0.57 -5.82 -6.85
CA VAL A 68 -1.50 -4.70 -7.03
C VAL A 68 -1.48 -4.21 -8.47
N HIS A 69 -2.58 -3.60 -8.91
CA HIS A 69 -2.65 -2.82 -10.14
C HIS A 69 -2.88 -1.35 -9.78
N LEU A 70 -1.94 -0.48 -10.17
CA LEU A 70 -1.96 0.94 -9.80
C LEU A 70 -2.14 1.82 -11.03
N MET A 71 -2.95 2.86 -10.92
CA MET A 71 -3.14 3.86 -11.97
C MET A 71 -3.23 5.24 -11.34
N LEU A 72 -2.25 6.10 -11.65
CA LEU A 72 -2.35 7.53 -11.43
C LEU A 72 -2.90 8.17 -12.71
N LEU A 73 -4.01 8.89 -12.58
CA LEU A 73 -4.71 9.58 -13.65
C LEU A 73 -4.76 11.07 -13.32
N ASP A 74 -4.49 11.91 -14.31
CA ASP A 74 -4.63 13.35 -14.15
C ASP A 74 -6.12 13.72 -14.13
N ALA A 75 -6.51 14.57 -13.18
CA ALA A 75 -7.84 15.17 -13.18
C ALA A 75 -7.91 16.20 -14.32
N LYS A 76 -8.95 16.12 -15.14
CA LYS A 76 -9.18 17.03 -16.27
C LYS A 76 -9.85 18.32 -15.83
#